data_AF-A0AAD6DQY1-F1
#
_entry.id   AF-A0AAD6DQY1-F1
#
_cell.length_a   1.000
_cell.length_b   1.000
_cell.length_c   1.000
_cell.angle_alpha   90.00
_cell.angle_beta   90.00
_cell.angle_gamma   90.00
#
_symmetry.space_group_name_H-M   'P 1'
#
loop_
_entity.id
_entity.type
_entity.pdbx_description
1 polymer ?
#
loop_
_entity_poly.entity_id
_entity_poly.type
_entity_poly.pdbx_seq_one_letter_code
_entity_poly.pdbx_strand_id
1 'polypeptide(L)'
;MAPFLTLAYVYEKTGNMTYLPWLDGWAEWALYDLPRTKYGGFQHITYVEDNEQELWDDTLMTTLLNRPQYIEEAKRQCLLHIEYLFDTKTGLFFHGWKFSTAESGPAGHNFANALWARGNSWCTIVIPEILELLELEPNDPIRASATAGFAYGILKAVLRRYIDSQYRVVGEKAIQYVLHNVDETGELQQTSYGTPMGHDLQFYKNTPLTPMPYGQAMAIMALGEYLWTYF
;
A
#
# COMPACT_ATOMS: atom_id res chain seq x y z
N MET A 1 7.21 9.52 5.42
CA MET A 1 7.87 8.71 4.38
C MET A 1 7.19 8.76 3.00
N ALA A 2 5.86 8.65 2.87
CA ALA A 2 5.18 8.59 1.56
C ALA A 2 5.58 9.66 0.49
N PRO A 3 5.80 10.96 0.82
CA PRO A 3 6.17 11.96 -0.19
C PRO A 3 7.53 11.73 -0.87
N PHE A 4 8.41 10.93 -0.26
CA PHE A 4 9.78 10.76 -0.73
C PHE A 4 9.90 9.90 -1.99
N LEU A 5 8.89 9.06 -2.29
CA LEU A 5 8.83 8.35 -3.56
C LEU A 5 8.73 9.34 -4.74
N THR A 6 7.79 10.28 -4.67
CA THR A 6 7.66 11.34 -5.68
C THR A 6 8.91 12.20 -5.74
N LEU A 7 9.49 12.55 -4.58
CA LEU A 7 10.73 13.33 -4.54
C LEU A 7 11.89 12.60 -5.23
N ALA A 8 11.98 11.27 -5.11
CA ALA A 8 12.99 10.46 -5.78
C ALA A 8 12.86 10.55 -7.32
N TYR A 9 11.63 10.44 -7.85
CA TYR A 9 11.38 10.63 -9.29
C TYR A 9 11.66 12.06 -9.76
N VAL A 10 11.32 13.07 -8.95
CA VAL A 10 11.64 14.46 -9.28
C VAL A 10 13.15 14.67 -9.29
N TYR A 11 13.87 14.09 -8.32
CA TYR A 11 15.34 14.12 -8.30
C TYR A 11 15.93 13.45 -9.54
N GLU A 12 15.47 12.25 -9.90
CA GLU A 12 15.91 11.53 -11.10
C GLU A 12 15.75 12.37 -12.38
N LYS A 13 14.61 13.04 -12.54
CA LYS A 13 14.33 13.87 -13.73
C LYS A 13 15.12 15.19 -13.75
N THR A 14 15.33 15.80 -12.59
CA THR A 14 15.87 17.18 -12.51
C THR A 14 17.36 17.23 -12.22
N GLY A 15 17.93 16.18 -11.61
CA GLY A 15 19.29 16.18 -11.07
C GLY A 15 19.52 17.21 -9.96
N ASN A 16 18.46 17.75 -9.34
CA ASN A 16 18.59 18.81 -8.35
C ASN A 16 19.17 18.25 -7.04
N MET A 17 20.44 18.52 -6.80
CA MET A 17 21.20 18.03 -5.65
C MET A 17 20.64 18.49 -4.29
N THR A 18 19.77 19.50 -4.25
CA THR A 18 19.12 19.92 -3.00
C THR A 18 18.17 18.87 -2.43
N TYR A 19 17.69 17.92 -3.24
CA TYR A 19 16.80 16.84 -2.80
C TYR A 19 17.54 15.65 -2.18
N LEU A 20 18.81 15.44 -2.54
CA LEU A 20 19.55 14.26 -2.14
C LEU A 20 19.69 14.11 -0.61
N PRO A 21 20.02 15.15 0.18
CA PRO A 21 20.10 15.03 1.64
C PRO A 21 18.77 14.63 2.29
N TRP A 22 17.65 15.03 1.70
CA TRP A 22 16.32 14.66 2.19
C TRP A 22 16.00 13.20 1.91
N LEU A 23 16.30 12.73 0.69
CA LEU A 23 16.14 11.33 0.31
C LEU A 23 17.02 10.43 1.20
N ASP A 24 18.28 10.80 1.38
CA ASP A 24 19.22 10.06 2.22
C ASP A 24 18.78 10.03 3.69
N GLY A 25 18.48 11.20 4.27
CA GLY A 25 18.12 11.27 5.69
C GLY A 25 16.91 10.43 6.05
N TRP A 26 15.88 10.42 5.21
CA TRP A 26 14.66 9.63 5.47
C TRP A 26 14.84 8.14 5.18
N ALA A 27 15.64 7.76 4.19
CA ALA A 27 15.93 6.35 3.94
C ALA A 27 16.83 5.73 5.02
N GLU A 28 17.84 6.47 5.50
CA GLU A 28 18.69 6.06 6.61
C GLU A 28 17.86 5.90 7.90
N TRP A 29 17.01 6.89 8.20
CA TRP A 29 16.09 6.78 9.34
C TRP A 29 15.20 5.55 9.23
N ALA A 30 14.62 5.29 8.05
CA ALA A 30 13.77 4.12 7.84
C ALA A 30 14.53 2.81 8.02
N LEU A 31 15.79 2.73 7.61
CA LEU A 31 16.61 1.51 7.69
C LEU A 31 17.18 1.26 9.09
N TYR A 32 17.58 2.30 9.82
CA TYR A 32 18.35 2.14 11.06
C TYR A 32 17.63 2.59 12.32
N ASP A 33 16.76 3.60 12.24
CA ASP A 33 16.19 4.27 13.42
C ASP A 33 14.70 3.95 13.63
N LEU A 34 13.95 3.69 12.56
CA LEU A 34 12.53 3.36 12.64
C LEU A 34 12.34 2.09 13.50
N PRO A 35 11.55 2.15 14.60
CA PRO A 35 11.37 1.02 15.49
C PRO A 35 10.95 -0.26 14.79
N ARG A 36 11.41 -1.38 15.33
CA ARG A 36 11.22 -2.70 14.76
C ARG A 36 10.38 -3.58 15.68
N THR A 37 9.49 -4.36 15.09
CA THR A 37 8.77 -5.43 15.80
C THR A 37 9.68 -6.64 16.04
N LYS A 38 9.18 -7.64 16.76
CA LYS A 38 9.90 -8.86 17.20
C LYS A 38 10.72 -9.57 16.12
N TYR A 39 10.30 -9.52 14.86
CA TYR A 39 11.01 -10.13 13.72
C TYR A 39 11.59 -9.11 12.74
N GLY A 40 11.80 -7.89 13.20
CA GLY A 40 12.37 -6.83 12.40
C GLY A 40 11.36 -6.14 11.47
N GLY A 41 10.07 -6.38 11.58
CA GLY A 41 9.10 -5.64 10.76
C GLY A 41 9.10 -4.16 11.15
N PHE A 42 8.87 -3.26 10.20
CA PHE A 42 8.70 -1.83 10.49
C PHE A 42 7.47 -1.66 11.39
N GLN A 43 7.69 -1.17 12.61
CA GLN A 43 6.58 -0.85 13.50
C GLN A 43 5.79 0.31 12.90
N HIS A 44 4.46 0.20 12.92
CA HIS A 44 3.59 1.24 12.37
C HIS A 44 3.51 2.45 13.31
N ILE A 45 4.56 3.24 13.43
CA ILE A 45 4.53 4.46 14.24
C ILE A 45 3.75 5.56 13.51
N THR A 46 2.91 6.29 14.24
CA THR A 46 2.21 7.47 13.74
C THR A 46 2.66 8.70 14.52
N TYR A 47 2.13 9.88 14.17
CA TYR A 47 2.39 11.09 14.95
C TYR A 47 1.82 11.01 16.38
N VAL A 48 0.76 10.21 16.59
CA VAL A 48 -0.01 10.21 17.83
C VAL A 48 0.28 8.98 18.69
N GLU A 49 0.52 7.83 18.06
CA GLU A 49 0.69 6.55 18.73
C GLU A 49 1.88 5.77 18.16
N ASP A 50 2.63 5.15 19.06
CA ASP A 50 3.79 4.32 18.73
C ASP A 50 3.38 2.97 18.11
N ASN A 51 2.16 2.49 18.39
CA ASN A 51 1.63 1.18 17.97
C ASN A 51 2.64 0.05 18.19
N GLU A 52 3.03 -0.11 19.47
CA GLU A 52 4.08 -1.03 19.86
C GLU A 52 3.80 -2.46 19.39
N GLN A 53 4.77 -3.06 18.69
CA GLN A 53 4.69 -4.40 18.12
C GLN A 53 3.62 -4.59 17.03
N GLU A 54 3.16 -3.52 16.39
CA GLU A 54 2.13 -3.60 15.36
C GLU A 54 2.68 -3.44 13.93
N LEU A 55 2.16 -4.27 13.04
CA LEU A 55 2.35 -4.21 11.58
C LEU A 55 1.03 -3.89 10.93
N TRP A 56 1.00 -2.87 10.07
CA TRP A 56 -0.20 -2.43 9.36
C TRP A 56 0.09 -2.46 7.85
N ASP A 57 -0.95 -2.66 7.05
CA ASP A 57 -0.83 -2.86 5.60
C ASP A 57 -0.28 -1.65 4.82
N ASP A 58 -0.48 -0.43 5.33
CA ASP A 58 -0.06 0.82 4.68
C ASP A 58 1.42 1.19 4.91
N THR A 59 2.12 0.46 5.80
CA THR A 59 3.57 0.64 6.04
C THR A 59 4.41 0.38 4.77
N LEU A 60 3.99 -0.58 3.94
CA LEU A 60 4.74 -1.02 2.75
C LEU A 60 4.91 0.07 1.69
N MET A 61 4.00 1.05 1.60
CA MET A 61 4.02 2.07 0.53
C MET A 61 5.22 3.04 0.61
N THR A 62 5.98 3.01 1.69
CA THR A 62 6.76 4.18 2.12
C THR A 62 8.27 4.11 1.93
N THR A 63 8.83 3.01 1.41
CA THR A 63 10.29 2.79 1.47
C THR A 63 10.89 2.23 0.18
N LEU A 64 11.13 3.08 -0.83
CA LEU A 64 11.87 2.65 -2.02
C LEU A 64 12.81 3.76 -2.52
N LEU A 65 14.11 3.52 -2.38
CA LEU A 65 15.19 4.20 -3.11
C LEU A 65 16.06 3.12 -3.76
N ASN A 66 16.57 3.40 -4.95
CA ASN A 66 17.34 2.45 -5.77
C ASN A 66 18.77 2.22 -5.24
N ARG A 67 18.89 1.63 -4.04
CA ARG A 67 20.15 1.15 -3.45
C ARG A 67 20.00 -0.29 -2.97
N PRO A 68 21.00 -1.17 -3.17
CA PRO A 68 20.86 -2.60 -2.89
C PRO A 68 20.37 -2.92 -1.47
N GLN A 69 20.90 -2.25 -0.45
CA GLN A 69 20.51 -2.50 0.93
C GLN A 69 19.06 -2.09 1.25
N TYR A 70 18.57 -1.02 0.63
CA TYR A 70 17.17 -0.58 0.81
C TYR A 70 16.22 -1.51 0.05
N ILE A 71 16.66 -2.01 -1.10
CA ILE A 71 15.95 -3.01 -1.89
C ILE A 71 15.80 -4.31 -1.08
N GLU A 72 16.89 -4.83 -0.50
CA GLU A 72 16.83 -6.06 0.30
C GLU A 72 15.95 -5.90 1.54
N GLU A 73 16.01 -4.73 2.19
CA GLU A 73 15.11 -4.44 3.30
C GLU A 73 13.65 -4.35 2.85
N ALA A 74 13.34 -3.69 1.73
CA ALA A 74 11.99 -3.62 1.19
C ALA A 74 11.44 -5.02 0.86
N LYS A 75 12.26 -5.91 0.27
CA LYS A 75 11.89 -7.32 0.04
C LYS A 75 11.57 -8.03 1.35
N ARG A 76 12.43 -7.88 2.36
CA ARG A 76 12.23 -8.48 3.68
C ARG A 76 10.95 -7.98 4.34
N GLN A 77 10.67 -6.68 4.26
CA GLN A 77 9.42 -6.10 4.76
C GLN A 77 8.20 -6.66 4.03
N CYS A 78 8.25 -6.80 2.70
CA CYS A 78 7.15 -7.41 1.93
C CYS A 78 6.85 -8.83 2.40
N LEU A 79 7.87 -9.70 2.47
CA LEU A 79 7.72 -11.09 2.90
C LEU A 79 7.17 -11.18 4.33
N LEU A 80 7.65 -10.32 5.22
CA LEU A 80 7.19 -10.30 6.61
C LEU A 80 5.74 -9.82 6.73
N HIS A 81 5.34 -8.81 5.98
CA HIS A 81 3.93 -8.38 5.95
C HIS A 81 3.03 -9.45 5.32
N ILE A 82 3.51 -10.18 4.30
CA ILE A 82 2.79 -11.34 3.75
C ILE A 82 2.61 -12.41 4.82
N GLU A 83 3.66 -12.80 5.53
CA GLU A 83 3.60 -13.84 6.56
C GLU A 83 2.54 -13.55 7.65
N TYR A 84 2.43 -12.30 8.10
CA TYR A 84 1.58 -11.95 9.25
C TYR A 84 0.22 -11.36 8.90
N LEU A 85 0.06 -10.81 7.70
CA LEU A 85 -1.20 -10.18 7.28
C LEU A 85 -1.97 -11.05 6.29
N PHE A 86 -1.34 -11.95 5.52
CA PHE A 86 -2.03 -12.69 4.47
C PHE A 86 -2.94 -13.81 5.01
N ASP A 87 -4.22 -13.75 4.64
CA ASP A 87 -5.21 -14.79 4.89
C ASP A 87 -5.26 -15.80 3.73
N THR A 88 -4.62 -16.94 3.93
CA THR A 88 -4.57 -18.04 2.95
C THR A 88 -5.95 -18.61 2.59
N LYS A 89 -7.00 -18.37 3.39
CA LYS A 89 -8.36 -18.84 3.08
C LYS A 89 -9.03 -18.01 2.00
N THR A 90 -8.78 -16.70 1.99
CA THR A 90 -9.46 -15.75 1.11
C THR A 90 -8.56 -15.18 0.02
N GLY A 91 -7.24 -15.24 0.21
CA GLY A 91 -6.28 -14.57 -0.65
C GLY A 91 -6.18 -13.06 -0.42
N LEU A 92 -6.73 -12.56 0.69
CA LEU A 92 -6.69 -11.16 1.10
C LEU A 92 -5.74 -10.98 2.30
N PHE A 93 -5.47 -9.75 2.69
CA PHE A 93 -4.71 -9.35 3.87
C PHE A 93 -5.63 -8.82 4.97
N PHE A 94 -5.31 -9.12 6.22
CA PHE A 94 -5.83 -8.42 7.38
C PHE A 94 -5.23 -7.02 7.48
N HIS A 95 -5.99 -6.07 8.02
CA HIS A 95 -5.55 -4.68 8.17
C HIS A 95 -4.28 -4.56 9.03
N GLY A 96 -4.14 -5.37 10.08
CA GLY A 96 -2.95 -5.35 10.91
C GLY A 96 -2.71 -6.62 11.70
N TRP A 97 -1.53 -6.68 12.31
CA TRP A 97 -1.06 -7.72 13.21
C TRP A 97 -0.38 -7.10 14.42
N LYS A 98 -0.64 -7.65 15.61
CA LYS A 98 0.07 -7.28 16.84
C LYS A 98 0.80 -8.49 17.40
N PHE A 99 2.12 -8.38 17.61
CA PHE A 99 2.85 -9.42 18.32
C PHE A 99 2.51 -9.39 19.81
N SER A 100 2.37 -10.59 20.38
CA SER A 100 2.21 -10.76 21.82
C SER A 100 3.55 -10.52 22.52
N THR A 101 3.50 -9.76 23.61
CA THR A 101 4.62 -9.59 24.55
C THR A 101 4.59 -10.63 25.68
N ALA A 102 3.56 -11.47 25.75
CA ALA A 102 3.43 -12.49 26.78
C ALA A 102 4.38 -13.68 26.54
N GLU A 103 4.91 -14.25 27.63
CA GLU A 103 5.82 -15.40 27.60
C GLU A 103 5.13 -16.72 27.19
N SER A 104 3.80 -16.78 27.31
CA SER A 104 3.00 -17.95 26.93
C SER A 104 1.68 -17.52 26.27
N GLY A 105 1.17 -18.37 25.37
CA GLY A 105 -0.01 -18.09 24.57
C GLY A 105 0.29 -17.88 23.07
N PRO A 106 -0.69 -17.39 22.29
CA PRO A 106 -0.52 -17.17 20.86
C PRO A 106 0.53 -16.09 20.58
N ALA A 107 1.28 -16.24 19.48
CA ALA A 107 2.37 -15.33 19.11
C ALA A 107 1.92 -13.89 18.80
N GLY A 108 0.62 -13.68 18.56
CA GLY A 108 -0.01 -12.41 18.25
C GLY A 108 -1.43 -12.61 17.74
N HIS A 109 -2.05 -11.54 17.22
CA HIS A 109 -3.38 -11.60 16.62
C HIS A 109 -3.61 -10.49 15.58
N ASN A 110 -4.56 -10.71 14.67
CA ASN A 110 -4.95 -9.75 13.61
C ASN A 110 -6.12 -8.83 14.02
N PHE A 111 -6.15 -8.37 15.28
CA PHE A 111 -7.22 -7.52 15.81
C PHE A 111 -8.63 -8.06 15.51
N ALA A 112 -9.43 -7.32 14.73
CA ALA A 112 -10.78 -7.67 14.31
C ALA A 112 -10.85 -8.77 13.23
N ASN A 113 -9.71 -9.29 12.76
CA ASN A 113 -9.62 -10.11 11.54
C ASN A 113 -10.27 -9.43 10.33
N ALA A 114 -10.11 -8.11 10.24
CA ALA A 114 -10.76 -7.29 9.22
C ALA A 114 -9.99 -7.38 7.90
N LEU A 115 -10.64 -7.96 6.88
CA LEU A 115 -10.22 -7.88 5.48
C LEU A 115 -10.68 -6.55 4.90
N TRP A 116 -10.12 -5.47 5.44
CA TRP A 116 -10.61 -4.13 5.19
C TRP A 116 -10.45 -3.78 3.71
N ALA A 117 -11.43 -3.01 3.22
CA ALA A 117 -11.32 -2.21 1.99
C ALA A 117 -10.07 -1.26 2.13
N ARG A 118 -9.77 -0.25 1.32
CA ARG A 118 -8.51 0.57 1.39
C ARG A 118 -7.12 -0.09 1.71
N GLY A 119 -6.87 -0.65 2.90
CA GLY A 119 -5.71 -1.42 3.33
C GLY A 119 -5.07 -2.38 2.32
N ASN A 120 -5.69 -3.52 2.02
CA ASN A 120 -5.33 -4.35 0.86
C ASN A 120 -5.18 -3.60 -0.52
N SER A 121 -5.75 -2.40 -0.80
CA SER A 121 -5.37 -1.68 -2.06
C SER A 121 -3.97 -1.17 -1.96
N TRP A 122 -3.50 -0.78 -0.77
CA TRP A 122 -2.11 -0.41 -0.60
C TRP A 122 -1.21 -1.56 -0.98
N CYS A 123 -1.50 -2.79 -0.52
CA CYS A 123 -0.81 -3.99 -0.98
C CYS A 123 -0.89 -4.13 -2.51
N THR A 124 -2.04 -3.83 -3.10
CA THR A 124 -2.25 -4.00 -4.54
C THR A 124 -1.60 -2.93 -5.43
N ILE A 125 -1.37 -1.73 -4.89
CA ILE A 125 -0.63 -0.65 -5.55
C ILE A 125 0.86 -0.91 -5.38
N VAL A 126 1.28 -1.20 -4.15
CA VAL A 126 2.69 -1.29 -3.79
C VAL A 126 3.36 -2.52 -4.39
N ILE A 127 2.66 -3.66 -4.49
CA ILE A 127 3.26 -4.88 -5.05
C ILE A 127 3.72 -4.62 -6.50
N PRO A 128 2.88 -4.13 -7.44
CA PRO A 128 3.35 -3.73 -8.78
C PRO A 128 4.46 -2.68 -8.80
N GLU A 129 4.43 -1.67 -7.92
CA GLU A 129 5.51 -0.67 -7.81
C GLU A 129 6.84 -1.33 -7.42
N ILE A 130 6.80 -2.19 -6.40
CA ILE A 130 7.96 -2.94 -5.92
C ILE A 130 8.45 -3.89 -7.01
N LEU A 131 7.56 -4.63 -7.69
CA LEU A 131 7.95 -5.50 -8.80
C LEU A 131 8.65 -4.74 -9.94
N GLU A 132 8.16 -3.53 -10.28
CA GLU A 132 8.82 -2.67 -11.27
C GLU A 132 10.16 -2.13 -10.80
N LEU A 133 10.26 -1.66 -9.55
CA LEU A 133 11.50 -1.13 -8.97
C LEU A 133 12.56 -2.22 -8.74
N LEU A 134 12.13 -3.46 -8.55
CA LEU A 134 13.00 -4.60 -8.24
C LEU A 134 13.38 -5.44 -9.46
N GLU A 135 12.92 -5.09 -10.67
CA GLU A 135 13.12 -5.88 -11.91
C GLU A 135 12.85 -7.38 -11.71
N LEU A 136 11.76 -7.73 -11.02
CA LEU A 136 11.48 -9.11 -10.60
C LEU A 136 10.92 -9.97 -11.74
N GLU A 137 11.28 -11.26 -11.71
CA GLU A 137 10.83 -12.29 -12.66
C GLU A 137 9.30 -12.52 -12.58
N PRO A 138 8.62 -12.91 -13.69
CA PRO A 138 7.18 -12.66 -13.93
C PRO A 138 6.11 -13.39 -13.10
N ASN A 139 6.43 -14.11 -12.00
CA ASN A 139 5.57 -15.19 -11.48
C ASN A 139 4.92 -15.01 -10.08
N ASP A 140 4.75 -13.80 -9.53
CA ASP A 140 4.36 -13.63 -8.10
C ASP A 140 2.95 -12.99 -7.86
N PRO A 141 2.12 -13.49 -6.91
CA PRO A 141 0.70 -13.12 -6.79
C PRO A 141 0.38 -12.22 -5.57
N ILE A 142 -0.67 -11.36 -5.65
CA ILE A 142 -1.70 -11.02 -4.62
C ILE A 142 -2.33 -9.60 -4.79
N ARG A 143 -3.64 -9.46 -4.47
CA ARG A 143 -4.51 -8.24 -4.28
C ARG A 143 -5.62 -8.57 -3.22
N ALA A 144 -6.24 -7.71 -2.37
CA ALA A 144 -7.25 -6.77 -2.85
C ALA A 144 -8.05 -5.76 -1.87
N SER A 145 -7.80 -4.41 -1.76
CA SER A 145 -8.77 -3.38 -1.24
C SER A 145 -8.76 -1.90 -1.68
N ALA A 146 -9.37 -1.55 -2.75
CA ALA A 146 -9.58 -2.53 -3.72
C ALA A 146 -9.43 -1.85 -5.01
N THR A 147 -10.50 -1.19 -5.37
CA THR A 147 -10.88 -1.22 -6.75
C THR A 147 -10.19 -0.12 -7.54
N ALA A 148 -9.81 1.01 -6.94
CA ALA A 148 -8.96 2.02 -7.58
C ALA A 148 -7.47 1.62 -7.57
N GLY A 149 -6.95 1.14 -6.43
CA GLY A 149 -5.62 0.52 -6.39
C GLY A 149 -5.52 -0.78 -7.18
N PHE A 150 -6.64 -1.45 -7.46
CA PHE A 150 -6.77 -2.57 -8.38
C PHE A 150 -6.90 -2.09 -9.78
N ALA A 151 -7.66 -1.04 -10.05
CA ALA A 151 -7.76 -0.52 -11.40
C ALA A 151 -6.34 -0.16 -11.82
N TYR A 152 -5.65 0.64 -11.00
CA TYR A 152 -4.23 0.91 -11.13
C TYR A 152 -3.41 -0.38 -11.23
N GLY A 153 -3.40 -1.21 -10.18
CA GLY A 153 -2.50 -2.34 -10.13
C GLY A 153 -2.80 -3.42 -11.16
N ILE A 154 -4.06 -3.70 -11.51
CA ILE A 154 -4.51 -4.70 -12.50
C ILE A 154 -4.22 -4.16 -13.88
N LEU A 155 -4.56 -2.89 -14.20
CA LEU A 155 -4.22 -2.31 -15.49
C LEU A 155 -2.71 -2.25 -15.67
N LYS A 156 -1.96 -1.78 -14.66
CA LYS A 156 -0.50 -1.78 -14.66
C LYS A 156 0.08 -3.18 -14.83
N ALA A 157 -0.39 -4.16 -14.07
CA ALA A 157 0.08 -5.55 -14.20
C ALA A 157 -0.28 -6.19 -15.54
N VAL A 158 -1.44 -5.87 -16.13
CA VAL A 158 -1.80 -6.31 -17.49
C VAL A 158 -0.91 -5.63 -18.53
N LEU A 159 -0.70 -4.31 -18.43
CA LEU A 159 0.16 -3.53 -19.32
C LEU A 159 1.62 -4.03 -19.28
N ARG A 160 2.09 -4.41 -18.09
CA ARG A 160 3.43 -4.98 -17.86
C ARG A 160 3.50 -6.50 -18.01
N ARG A 161 2.38 -7.16 -18.36
CA ARG A 161 2.25 -8.61 -18.59
C ARG A 161 2.59 -9.48 -17.37
N TYR A 162 2.44 -8.96 -16.16
CA TYR A 162 2.56 -9.72 -14.91
C TYR A 162 1.34 -10.65 -14.70
N ILE A 163 0.18 -10.31 -15.27
CA ILE A 163 -1.03 -11.14 -15.23
C ILE A 163 -1.71 -11.18 -16.59
N ASP A 164 -2.58 -12.18 -16.79
CA ASP A 164 -3.28 -12.42 -18.06
C ASP A 164 -4.17 -11.23 -18.48
N SER A 165 -4.21 -10.93 -19.79
CA SER A 165 -4.94 -9.80 -20.33
C SER A 165 -6.46 -9.90 -20.15
N GLN A 166 -7.01 -11.08 -19.87
CA GLN A 166 -8.42 -11.27 -19.53
C GLN A 166 -8.85 -10.44 -18.30
N TYR A 167 -7.92 -10.11 -17.40
CA TYR A 167 -8.21 -9.31 -16.21
C TYR A 167 -8.40 -7.82 -16.51
N ARG A 168 -8.08 -7.34 -17.73
CA ARG A 168 -8.30 -5.94 -18.15
C ARG A 168 -9.75 -5.50 -17.93
N VAL A 169 -10.72 -6.37 -18.25
CA VAL A 169 -12.15 -6.07 -18.09
C VAL A 169 -12.54 -5.77 -16.64
N VAL A 170 -11.80 -6.33 -15.67
CA VAL A 170 -12.02 -6.07 -14.24
C VAL A 170 -11.53 -4.67 -13.88
N GLY A 171 -10.33 -4.29 -14.37
CA GLY A 171 -9.79 -2.95 -14.22
C GLY A 171 -10.68 -1.88 -14.87
N GLU A 172 -11.22 -2.15 -16.06
CA GLU A 172 -12.11 -1.23 -16.77
C GLU A 172 -13.44 -1.00 -16.02
N LYS A 173 -14.06 -2.07 -15.50
CA LYS A 173 -15.26 -1.94 -14.66
C LYS A 173 -15.01 -1.08 -13.42
N ALA A 174 -13.83 -1.23 -12.81
CA ALA A 174 -13.41 -0.43 -11.67
C ALA A 174 -13.25 1.05 -12.02
N ILE A 175 -12.62 1.36 -13.16
CA ILE A 175 -12.51 2.72 -13.68
C ILE A 175 -13.88 3.35 -13.92
N GLN A 176 -14.80 2.60 -14.53
CA GLN A 176 -16.16 3.09 -14.72
C GLN A 176 -16.79 3.48 -13.38
N TYR A 177 -16.70 2.62 -12.36
CA TYR A 177 -17.22 2.97 -11.03
C TYR A 177 -16.59 4.24 -10.46
N VAL A 178 -15.27 4.42 -10.58
CA VAL A 178 -14.58 5.64 -10.14
C VAL A 178 -15.17 6.87 -10.85
N LEU A 179 -15.27 6.84 -12.18
CA LEU A 179 -15.81 7.96 -12.97
C LEU A 179 -17.25 8.32 -12.59
N HIS A 180 -18.11 7.33 -12.33
CA HIS A 180 -19.50 7.57 -11.91
C HIS A 180 -19.62 8.23 -10.52
N ASN A 181 -18.56 8.17 -9.70
CA ASN A 181 -18.53 8.75 -8.36
C ASN A 181 -17.71 10.04 -8.27
N VAL A 182 -17.19 10.54 -9.40
CA VAL A 182 -16.62 11.89 -9.46
C VAL A 182 -17.75 12.86 -9.78
N ASP A 183 -17.96 13.85 -8.91
CA ASP A 183 -19.01 14.85 -9.13
C ASP A 183 -18.60 15.94 -10.13
N GLU A 184 -19.51 16.90 -10.36
CA GLU A 184 -19.31 18.02 -11.30
C GLU A 184 -18.16 18.97 -10.93
N THR A 185 -17.71 18.94 -9.67
CA THR A 185 -16.57 19.73 -9.19
C THR A 185 -15.25 18.97 -9.28
N GLY A 186 -15.29 17.68 -9.64
CA GLY A 186 -14.12 16.82 -9.73
C GLY A 186 -13.79 16.10 -8.42
N GLU A 187 -14.67 16.17 -7.41
CA GLU A 187 -14.45 15.47 -6.15
C GLU A 187 -14.91 14.01 -6.25
N LEU A 188 -14.00 13.08 -5.91
CA LEU A 188 -14.34 11.67 -5.73
C LEU A 188 -15.15 11.50 -4.44
N GLN A 189 -16.42 11.18 -4.62
CA GLN A 189 -17.38 10.88 -3.57
C GLN A 189 -17.24 9.43 -3.08
N GLN A 190 -18.05 9.03 -2.09
CA GLN A 190 -18.07 7.66 -1.52
C GLN A 190 -16.72 7.19 -0.97
N THR A 191 -15.87 8.13 -0.56
CA THR A 191 -14.58 7.83 0.06
C THR A 191 -14.77 7.70 1.57
N SER A 192 -14.36 6.59 2.18
CA SER A 192 -14.39 6.45 3.64
C SER A 192 -13.31 7.31 4.29
N TYR A 193 -13.58 7.90 5.47
CA TYR A 193 -12.67 8.73 6.25
C TYR A 193 -11.40 7.99 6.72
N GLY A 194 -10.46 8.73 7.34
CA GLY A 194 -9.27 8.14 7.96
C GLY A 194 -9.67 7.06 8.96
N THR A 195 -9.14 5.85 8.80
CA THR A 195 -9.59 4.66 9.52
C THR A 195 -8.38 4.06 10.23
N PRO A 196 -8.22 4.28 11.55
CA PRO A 196 -7.18 3.60 12.33
C PRO A 196 -7.50 2.10 12.50
N MET A 197 -6.65 1.38 13.23
CA MET A 197 -6.90 -0.03 13.53
C MET A 197 -8.17 -0.20 14.38
N GLY A 198 -9.07 -1.07 13.92
CA GLY A 198 -10.33 -1.38 14.58
C GLY A 198 -10.24 -2.67 15.38
N HIS A 199 -10.93 -2.73 16.51
CA HIS A 199 -11.00 -3.93 17.36
C HIS A 199 -12.20 -4.84 17.06
N ASP A 200 -13.13 -4.40 16.21
CA ASP A 200 -14.22 -5.21 15.70
C ASP A 200 -14.60 -4.85 14.25
N LEU A 201 -15.42 -5.67 13.61
CA LEU A 201 -15.86 -5.44 12.23
C LEU A 201 -16.87 -4.29 12.10
N GLN A 202 -17.58 -3.95 13.18
CA GLN A 202 -18.59 -2.90 13.16
C GLN A 202 -17.96 -1.51 13.08
N PHE A 203 -16.79 -1.33 13.70
CA PHE A 203 -15.95 -0.14 13.56
C PHE A 203 -15.72 0.23 12.10
N TYR A 204 -15.28 -0.72 11.28
CA TYR A 204 -15.01 -0.49 9.85
C TYR A 204 -16.28 -0.13 9.07
N LYS A 205 -17.41 -0.79 9.37
CA LYS A 205 -18.71 -0.50 8.75
C LYS A 205 -19.25 0.89 9.09
N ASN A 206 -18.89 1.41 10.27
CA ASN A 206 -19.34 2.71 10.75
C ASN A 206 -18.44 3.86 10.32
N THR A 207 -17.38 3.60 9.54
CA THR A 207 -16.49 4.67 9.07
C THR A 207 -17.28 5.64 8.18
N PRO A 208 -17.31 6.95 8.50
CA PRO A 208 -18.05 7.93 7.71
C PRO A 208 -17.54 8.00 6.26
N LEU A 209 -18.44 8.31 5.34
CA LEU A 209 -18.11 8.57 3.93
C LEU A 209 -18.08 10.08 3.70
N THR A 210 -16.97 10.60 3.17
CA THR A 210 -16.75 12.01 2.86
C THR A 210 -15.61 12.14 1.85
N PRO A 211 -15.59 13.19 1.01
CA PRO A 211 -14.43 13.52 0.18
C PRO A 211 -13.16 13.62 1.02
N MET A 212 -12.05 13.05 0.53
CA MET A 212 -10.77 12.99 1.24
C MET A 212 -9.60 13.07 0.26
N PRO A 213 -8.49 13.75 0.61
CA PRO A 213 -7.35 13.95 -0.29
C PRO A 213 -6.79 12.66 -0.92
N TYR A 214 -6.74 11.56 -0.15
CA TYR A 214 -6.29 10.26 -0.68
C TYR A 214 -7.26 9.65 -1.69
N GLY A 215 -8.57 9.93 -1.59
CA GLY A 215 -9.56 9.53 -2.58
C GLY A 215 -9.26 10.16 -3.93
N GLN A 216 -9.00 11.47 -3.94
CA GLN A 216 -8.59 12.20 -5.15
C GLN A 216 -7.25 11.68 -5.70
N ALA A 217 -6.24 11.49 -4.84
CA ALA A 217 -4.94 10.97 -5.26
C ALA A 217 -5.06 9.59 -5.92
N MET A 218 -5.84 8.67 -5.33
CA MET A 218 -6.07 7.34 -5.91
C MET A 218 -6.85 7.39 -7.24
N ALA A 219 -7.82 8.30 -7.38
CA ALA A 219 -8.51 8.51 -8.65
C ALA A 219 -7.54 8.98 -9.75
N ILE A 220 -6.67 9.96 -9.44
CA ILE A 220 -5.67 10.47 -10.38
C ILE A 220 -4.73 9.36 -10.85
N MET A 221 -4.22 8.53 -9.92
CA MET A 221 -3.36 7.40 -10.29
C MET A 221 -4.08 6.39 -11.18
N ALA A 222 -5.30 5.99 -10.81
CA ALA A 222 -6.07 5.01 -11.57
C ALA A 222 -6.43 5.50 -12.98
N LEU A 223 -6.89 6.75 -13.10
CA LEU A 223 -7.24 7.36 -14.38
C LEU A 223 -6.00 7.63 -15.24
N GLY A 224 -4.90 8.05 -14.62
CA GLY A 224 -3.60 8.22 -15.29
C GLY A 224 -3.10 6.92 -15.93
N GLU A 225 -3.19 5.81 -15.21
CA GLU A 225 -2.83 4.49 -15.75
C GLU A 225 -3.80 4.05 -16.86
N TYR A 226 -5.11 4.31 -16.69
CA TYR A 226 -6.12 3.96 -17.69
C TYR A 226 -5.92 4.66 -19.04
N LEU A 227 -5.38 5.90 -19.05
CA LEU A 227 -5.09 6.64 -20.29
C LEU A 227 -4.12 5.89 -21.21
N TRP A 228 -3.19 5.10 -20.67
CA TRP A 228 -2.25 4.30 -21.48
C TRP A 228 -2.94 3.25 -22.33
N THR A 229 -4.18 2.87 -22.02
CA THR A 229 -4.91 1.85 -22.77
C THR A 229 -5.41 2.31 -24.14
N TYR A 230 -5.24 3.61 -24.46
CA TYR A 230 -5.62 4.26 -25.71
C TYR A 230 -4.46 4.49 -26.68
N PHE A 231 -3.22 4.17 -26.27
CA PHE A 231 -1.99 4.31 -27.07
C PHE A 231 -1.37 2.93 -27.33
#